data_AF-A0A430GU94-F1
#
_entry.id   AF-A0A430GU94-F1
#
_cell.length_a   1.000
_cell.length_b   1.000
_cell.length_c   1.000
_cell.angle_alpha   90.00
_cell.angle_beta   90.00
_cell.angle_gamma   90.00
#
_symmetry.space_group_name_H-M   'P 1'
#
loop_
_entity.id
_entity.type
_entity.pdbx_description
1 polymer ?
#
loop_
_entity_poly.entity_id
_entity_poly.type
_entity_poly.pdbx_seq_one_letter_code
_entity_poly.pdbx_strand_id
1 'polypeptide(L)'
;MAYFRMDFGLDEASGEVPMRSCHACGARYDEAPPVLGDGYSREGMEWLVSRQELFDLQQGLELPGLDWSEFAVLRQTLKLLSSTYPNVNLHDHLLAELGVDDPGLTPGRLLFEVRPTLERFHLLQLGAWVMSDVEGTFRRAWNARALRYNHLLKDFDNAPEWFVGIAESMRDWRSRTR
;
A
#
# COMPACT_ATOMS: atom_id res chain seq x y z
N MET A 1 -15.19 3.96 -18.08
CA MET A 1 -16.66 4.02 -17.94
C MET A 1 -16.97 3.32 -16.63
N ALA A 2 -17.42 4.09 -15.62
CA ALA A 2 -17.62 3.60 -14.26
C ALA A 2 -18.93 2.80 -14.16
N TYR A 3 -18.86 1.59 -13.61
CA TYR A 3 -20.03 0.83 -13.19
C TYR A 3 -19.87 0.46 -11.71
N PHE A 4 -20.16 1.44 -10.86
CA PHE A 4 -20.52 1.21 -9.46
C PHE A 4 -21.89 1.88 -9.24
N ARG A 5 -22.94 1.07 -9.32
CA ARG A 5 -24.32 1.26 -8.86
C ARG A 5 -24.97 -0.10 -9.09
N MET A 6 -25.73 -0.73 -8.21
CA MET A 6 -26.35 -0.48 -6.91
C MET A 6 -26.88 -1.87 -6.57
N ASP A 7 -26.83 -2.34 -5.31
CA ASP A 7 -27.84 -3.25 -4.74
C ASP A 7 -27.63 -3.35 -3.22
N PHE A 8 -27.80 -2.20 -2.56
CA PHE A 8 -28.07 -2.21 -1.12
C PHE A 8 -29.56 -2.45 -0.93
N GLY A 9 -29.93 -3.62 -0.39
CA GLY A 9 -31.30 -3.91 0.06
C GLY A 9 -32.10 -4.92 -0.76
N LEU A 10 -31.48 -5.68 -1.67
CA LEU A 10 -32.13 -6.80 -2.34
C LEU A 10 -31.71 -8.14 -1.71
N ASP A 11 -32.71 -8.93 -1.32
CA ASP A 11 -32.58 -10.27 -0.75
C ASP A 11 -32.06 -11.26 -1.82
N GLU A 12 -31.21 -12.20 -1.42
CA GLU A 12 -30.60 -13.28 -2.24
C GLU A 12 -31.64 -14.09 -3.04
N ALA A 13 -32.92 -13.99 -2.69
CA ALA A 13 -34.05 -14.60 -3.40
C ALA A 13 -34.33 -14.01 -4.82
N SER A 14 -33.70 -12.89 -5.22
CA SER A 14 -33.94 -12.24 -6.52
C SER A 14 -33.33 -12.95 -7.74
N GLY A 15 -32.51 -13.98 -7.54
CA GLY A 15 -31.86 -14.71 -8.64
C GLY A 15 -30.72 -13.93 -9.32
N GLU A 16 -30.23 -12.86 -8.69
CA GLU A 16 -29.09 -12.10 -9.17
C GLU A 16 -27.76 -12.78 -8.88
N VAL A 17 -26.81 -12.58 -9.80
CA VAL A 17 -25.46 -13.13 -9.73
C VAL A 17 -24.81 -12.62 -8.45
N PRO A 18 -24.48 -13.50 -7.47
CA PRO A 18 -23.96 -13.04 -6.20
C PRO A 18 -22.65 -12.28 -6.43
N MET A 19 -22.41 -11.23 -5.63
CA MET A 19 -21.29 -10.28 -5.76
C MET A 19 -19.90 -10.93 -5.87
N ARG A 20 -19.82 -12.21 -5.50
CA ARG A 20 -18.68 -13.12 -5.71
C ARG A 20 -18.54 -13.65 -7.14
N SER A 21 -19.28 -13.18 -8.13
CA SER A 21 -19.20 -13.71 -9.50
C SER A 21 -19.08 -12.61 -10.54
N CYS A 22 -18.35 -12.91 -11.62
CA CYS A 22 -18.13 -12.00 -12.72
C CYS A 22 -19.44 -11.75 -13.47
N HIS A 23 -19.85 -10.48 -13.58
CA HIS A 23 -21.02 -10.09 -14.34
C HIS A 23 -20.93 -10.49 -15.83
N ALA A 24 -19.71 -10.58 -16.40
CA ALA A 24 -19.53 -10.91 -17.82
C ALA A 24 -19.58 -12.42 -18.12
N CYS A 25 -19.02 -13.26 -17.25
CA CYS A 25 -18.87 -14.69 -17.53
C CYS A 25 -19.46 -15.63 -16.46
N GLY A 26 -20.01 -15.09 -15.37
CA GLY A 26 -20.58 -15.86 -14.26
C GLY A 26 -19.54 -16.62 -13.41
N ALA A 27 -18.25 -16.54 -13.75
CA ALA A 27 -17.18 -17.20 -13.00
C ALA A 27 -17.13 -16.64 -11.57
N ARG A 28 -17.02 -17.53 -10.58
CA ARG A 28 -16.94 -17.10 -9.19
C ARG A 28 -15.52 -16.73 -8.81
N TYR A 29 -15.36 -15.58 -8.16
CA TYR A 29 -14.08 -15.04 -7.71
C TYR A 29 -13.44 -15.88 -6.61
N ASP A 30 -14.24 -16.62 -5.83
CA ASP A 30 -13.74 -17.56 -4.81
C ASP A 30 -13.26 -18.90 -5.38
N GLU A 31 -13.58 -19.19 -6.64
CA GLU A 31 -13.11 -20.36 -7.39
C GLU A 31 -11.97 -20.00 -8.36
N ALA A 32 -11.72 -18.70 -8.57
CA ALA A 32 -10.61 -18.24 -9.38
C ALA A 32 -9.29 -18.62 -8.68
N PRO A 33 -8.34 -19.28 -9.37
CA PRO A 33 -7.04 -19.54 -8.78
C PRO A 33 -6.43 -18.20 -8.38
N PRO A 34 -5.90 -18.07 -7.15
CA PRO A 34 -5.25 -16.84 -6.74
C PRO A 34 -4.10 -16.59 -7.70
N VAL A 35 -4.21 -15.53 -8.51
CA VAL A 35 -3.08 -15.01 -9.29
C VAL A 35 -2.24 -14.18 -8.33
N LEU A 36 -1.71 -14.83 -7.30
CA LEU A 36 -0.63 -14.27 -6.51
C LEU A 36 0.62 -14.50 -7.35
N GLY A 37 1.12 -13.43 -7.96
CA GLY A 37 2.54 -13.41 -8.31
C GLY A 37 3.35 -13.64 -7.04
N ASP A 38 4.53 -14.23 -7.17
CA ASP A 38 5.43 -14.38 -6.03
C ASP A 38 5.60 -13.02 -5.34
N GLY A 39 5.46 -13.01 -4.01
CA GLY A 39 5.65 -11.80 -3.21
C GLY A 39 7.05 -11.24 -3.42
N TYR A 40 7.18 -9.91 -3.56
CA TYR A 40 8.49 -9.26 -3.75
C TYR A 40 9.47 -9.51 -2.61
N SER A 41 8.98 -9.68 -1.39
CA SER A 41 9.78 -10.03 -0.23
C SER A 41 8.97 -10.87 0.75
N ARG A 42 9.66 -11.71 1.52
CA ARG A 42 9.03 -12.51 2.57
C ARG A 42 8.45 -11.60 3.65
N GLU A 43 9.22 -10.60 4.08
CA GLU A 43 8.89 -9.69 5.16
C GLU A 43 7.66 -8.83 4.83
N GLY A 44 7.55 -8.34 3.59
CA GLY A 44 6.38 -7.61 3.13
C GLY A 44 5.14 -8.49 3.06
N MET A 45 5.29 -9.73 2.60
CA MET A 45 4.19 -10.69 2.57
C MET A 45 3.73 -11.11 3.96
N GLU A 46 4.66 -11.36 4.89
CA GLU A 46 4.36 -11.65 6.29
C GLU A 46 3.58 -10.49 6.92
N TRP A 47 3.97 -9.25 6.65
CA TRP A 47 3.24 -8.06 7.12
C TRP A 47 1.80 -8.01 6.56
N LEU A 48 1.60 -8.28 5.27
CA LEU A 48 0.26 -8.31 4.66
C LEU A 48 -0.62 -9.41 5.23
N VAL A 49 -0.07 -10.63 5.33
CA VAL A 49 -0.80 -11.79 5.86
C VAL A 49 -1.20 -11.54 7.30
N SER A 50 -0.29 -11.03 8.15
CA SER A 50 -0.61 -10.78 9.56
C SER A 50 -1.72 -9.73 9.72
N ARG A 51 -1.76 -8.69 8.86
CA ARG A 51 -2.83 -7.67 8.90
C ARG A 51 -4.15 -8.22 8.36
N GLN A 52 -4.12 -9.06 7.32
CA GLN A 52 -5.31 -9.75 6.81
C GLN A 52 -5.92 -10.65 7.90
N GLU A 53 -5.11 -11.45 8.59
CA GLU A 53 -5.56 -12.30 9.70
C GLU A 53 -6.21 -11.47 10.82
N LEU A 54 -5.62 -10.33 11.18
CA LEU A 54 -6.22 -9.41 12.15
C LEU A 54 -7.57 -8.86 11.67
N PHE A 55 -7.72 -8.50 10.39
CA PHE A 55 -9.01 -8.05 9.86
C PHE A 55 -10.08 -9.14 9.90
N ASP A 56 -9.72 -10.37 9.54
CA ASP A 56 -10.66 -11.50 9.54
C ASP A 56 -11.14 -11.83 10.97
N LEU A 57 -10.25 -11.68 11.95
CA LEU A 57 -10.57 -11.83 13.37
C LEU A 57 -11.39 -10.64 13.92
N GLN A 58 -11.35 -9.47 13.26
CA GLN A 58 -11.85 -8.24 13.85
C GLN A 58 -13.33 -8.33 14.19
N GLN A 59 -14.19 -9.03 13.43
CA GLN A 59 -15.62 -9.32 13.71
C GLN A 59 -16.41 -8.32 14.63
N GLY A 60 -16.14 -7.01 14.53
CA GLY A 60 -16.73 -5.97 15.39
C GLY A 60 -16.11 -5.75 16.78
N LEU A 61 -15.00 -6.41 17.11
CA LEU A 61 -14.21 -6.27 18.34
C LEU A 61 -12.93 -5.46 18.10
N GLU A 62 -12.52 -4.68 19.11
CA GLU A 62 -11.18 -4.08 19.13
C GLU A 62 -10.14 -5.19 19.37
N LEU A 63 -9.26 -5.41 18.40
CA LEU A 63 -8.19 -6.40 18.52
C LEU A 63 -6.89 -5.77 18.99
N PRO A 64 -6.28 -6.28 20.07
CA PRO A 64 -4.91 -5.93 20.43
C PRO A 64 -3.97 -6.26 19.27
N GLY A 65 -3.32 -5.24 18.70
CA GLY A 65 -2.35 -5.40 17.60
C GLY A 65 -2.80 -4.83 16.25
N LEU A 66 -4.07 -4.45 16.09
CA LEU A 66 -4.51 -3.69 14.92
C LEU A 66 -4.39 -2.18 15.21
N ASP A 67 -3.26 -1.59 14.82
CA ASP A 67 -3.07 -0.15 14.90
C ASP A 67 -3.46 0.51 13.57
N TRP A 68 -4.60 1.21 13.57
CA TRP A 68 -5.08 1.98 12.42
C TRP A 68 -4.08 3.03 11.93
N SER A 69 -3.18 3.48 12.80
CA SER A 69 -2.14 4.43 12.45
C SER A 69 -1.13 3.85 11.45
N GLU A 70 -0.89 2.54 11.46
CA GLU A 70 -0.06 1.85 10.47
C GLU A 70 -0.65 1.95 9.07
N PHE A 71 -1.98 1.83 8.92
CA PHE A 71 -2.64 1.98 7.63
C PHE A 71 -2.62 3.42 7.12
N ALA A 72 -2.63 4.39 8.02
CA ALA A 72 -2.41 5.79 7.64
C ALA A 72 -1.00 5.99 7.06
N VAL A 73 0.02 5.37 7.67
CA VAL A 73 1.40 5.41 7.17
C VAL A 73 1.56 4.61 5.88
N LEU A 74 0.91 3.45 5.74
CA LEU A 74 0.87 2.70 4.48
C LEU A 74 0.27 3.56 3.37
N ARG A 75 -0.89 4.20 3.60
CA ARG A 75 -1.51 5.08 2.62
C ARG A 75 -0.59 6.23 2.19
N GLN A 76 0.09 6.85 3.15
CA GLN A 76 1.09 7.87 2.84
C GLN A 76 2.26 7.30 2.04
N THR A 77 2.72 6.09 2.36
CA THR A 77 3.78 5.40 1.63
C THR A 77 3.37 5.12 0.19
N LEU A 78 2.14 4.64 -0.06
CA LEU A 78 1.60 4.41 -1.41
C LEU A 78 1.52 5.71 -2.22
N LYS A 79 1.18 6.83 -1.57
CA LYS A 79 1.22 8.17 -2.18
C LYS A 79 2.65 8.58 -2.57
N LEU A 80 3.65 8.29 -1.74
CA LEU A 80 5.05 8.57 -2.04
C LEU A 80 5.59 7.69 -3.17
N LEU A 81 5.20 6.42 -3.23
CA LEU A 81 5.57 5.49 -4.31
C LEU A 81 4.97 5.88 -5.65
N SER A 82 3.77 6.46 -5.63
CA SER A 82 3.08 6.92 -6.84
C SER A 82 3.30 8.41 -7.16
N SER A 83 4.20 9.07 -6.41
CA SER A 83 4.44 10.50 -6.51
C SER A 83 5.17 10.85 -7.80
N THR A 84 4.68 11.90 -8.47
CA THR A 84 5.38 12.52 -9.61
C THR A 84 6.21 13.74 -9.20
N TYR A 85 6.47 13.96 -7.91
CA TYR A 85 7.24 15.10 -7.45
C TYR A 85 8.70 15.01 -7.92
N PRO A 86 9.28 16.12 -8.42
CA PRO A 86 10.70 16.19 -8.70
C PRO A 86 11.51 15.85 -7.43
N ASN A 87 12.48 14.95 -7.54
CA ASN A 87 13.34 14.48 -6.44
C ASN A 87 12.65 13.56 -5.40
N VAL A 88 11.55 12.89 -5.78
CA VAL A 88 11.05 11.70 -5.08
C VAL A 88 11.23 10.52 -6.00
N ASN A 89 12.23 9.69 -5.71
CA ASN A 89 12.57 8.47 -6.46
C ASN A 89 12.46 7.25 -5.53
N LEU A 90 11.53 7.28 -4.57
CA LEU A 90 11.36 6.19 -3.61
C LEU A 90 11.03 4.88 -4.33
N HIS A 91 10.12 4.93 -5.31
CA HIS A 91 9.74 3.78 -6.12
C HIS A 91 10.96 3.13 -6.80
N ASP A 92 11.69 3.87 -7.64
CA ASP A 92 12.95 3.40 -8.27
C ASP A 92 13.97 2.83 -7.27
N HIS A 93 14.10 3.48 -6.11
CA HIS A 93 15.02 3.03 -5.06
C HIS A 93 14.63 1.67 -4.50
N LEU A 94 13.35 1.45 -4.17
CA LEU A 94 12.89 0.18 -3.64
C LEU A 94 12.96 -0.93 -4.71
N LEU A 95 12.68 -0.62 -5.98
CA LEU A 95 12.86 -1.58 -7.07
C LEU A 95 14.31 -2.08 -7.15
N ALA A 96 15.26 -1.16 -7.09
CA ALA A 96 16.68 -1.50 -7.10
C ALA A 96 17.11 -2.28 -5.86
N GLU A 97 16.55 -1.97 -4.69
CA GLU A 97 16.88 -2.63 -3.43
C GLU A 97 16.31 -4.06 -3.36
N LEU A 98 15.11 -4.29 -3.91
CA LEU A 98 14.47 -5.60 -3.98
C LEU A 98 14.86 -6.42 -5.22
N GLY A 99 15.46 -5.79 -6.24
CA GLY A 99 15.79 -6.46 -7.50
C GLY A 99 14.56 -6.88 -8.31
N VAL A 100 13.48 -6.09 -8.25
CA VAL A 100 12.21 -6.38 -8.93
C VAL A 100 12.01 -5.47 -10.13
N ASP A 101 11.37 -6.00 -11.18
CA ASP A 101 11.09 -5.24 -12.39
C ASP A 101 9.99 -4.18 -12.16
N ASP A 102 10.11 -3.05 -12.86
CA ASP A 102 9.06 -2.03 -12.90
C ASP A 102 7.97 -2.41 -13.90
N PRO A 103 6.72 -2.70 -13.46
CA PRO A 103 5.61 -2.86 -14.40
C PRO A 103 5.19 -1.54 -15.07
N GLY A 104 5.74 -0.42 -14.62
CA GLY A 104 5.35 0.92 -15.00
C GLY A 104 4.10 1.37 -14.24
N LEU A 105 4.05 2.65 -13.89
CA LEU A 105 2.86 3.28 -13.32
C LEU A 105 2.18 4.17 -14.35
N THR A 106 0.85 4.07 -14.45
CA THR A 106 0.07 4.97 -15.29
C THR A 106 0.36 6.42 -14.86
N PRO A 107 0.77 7.28 -15.81
CA PRO A 107 1.18 8.64 -15.49
C PRO A 107 -0.01 9.49 -15.03
N GLY A 108 0.28 10.45 -14.15
CA GLY A 108 -0.70 11.41 -13.64
C GLY A 108 -1.07 11.18 -12.17
N ARG A 109 -1.95 12.05 -11.66
CA ARG A 109 -2.40 12.03 -10.26
C ARG A 109 -3.63 11.12 -10.13
N LEU A 110 -3.40 9.82 -10.19
CA LEU A 110 -4.43 8.81 -9.93
C LEU A 110 -4.45 8.47 -8.44
N LEU A 111 -5.66 8.43 -7.87
CA LEU A 111 -5.88 7.83 -6.55
C LEU A 111 -5.51 6.34 -6.62
N PHE A 112 -5.06 5.78 -5.50
CA PHE A 112 -4.63 4.38 -5.45
C PHE A 112 -5.75 3.43 -5.93
N GLU A 113 -6.99 3.70 -5.52
CA GLU A 113 -8.17 2.85 -5.78
C GLU A 113 -8.55 2.77 -7.26
N VAL A 114 -8.21 3.79 -8.05
CA VAL A 114 -8.54 3.85 -9.49
C VAL A 114 -7.42 3.36 -10.39
N ARG A 115 -6.26 2.98 -9.82
CA ARG A 115 -5.15 2.43 -10.59
C ARG A 115 -5.47 1.02 -11.11
N PRO A 116 -4.88 0.61 -12.25
CA PRO A 116 -4.94 -0.76 -12.73
C PRO A 116 -4.59 -1.77 -11.63
N THR A 117 -5.23 -2.93 -11.66
CA THR A 117 -5.05 -3.98 -10.65
C THR A 117 -3.59 -4.39 -10.47
N LEU A 118 -2.83 -4.52 -11.56
CA LEU A 118 -1.40 -4.85 -11.50
C LEU A 118 -0.59 -3.76 -10.76
N GLU A 119 -0.85 -2.48 -11.03
CA GLU A 119 -0.20 -1.36 -10.34
C GLU A 119 -0.54 -1.34 -8.84
N ARG A 120 -1.80 -1.62 -8.49
CA ARG A 120 -2.23 -1.67 -7.09
C ARG A 120 -1.51 -2.78 -6.34
N PHE A 121 -1.42 -3.98 -6.91
CA PHE A 121 -0.67 -5.08 -6.31
C PHE A 121 0.82 -4.76 -6.20
N HIS A 122 1.42 -4.18 -7.24
CA HIS A 122 2.81 -3.75 -7.22
C HIS A 122 3.10 -2.74 -6.10
N LEU A 123 2.32 -1.66 -6.04
CA LEU A 123 2.47 -0.62 -5.02
C LEU A 123 2.20 -1.16 -3.61
N LEU A 124 1.21 -2.06 -3.45
CA LEU A 124 0.89 -2.67 -2.17
C LEU A 124 2.03 -3.55 -1.66
N GLN A 125 2.68 -4.34 -2.53
CA GLN A 125 3.83 -5.17 -2.15
C GLN A 125 5.04 -4.32 -1.73
N LEU A 126 5.35 -3.25 -2.48
CA LEU A 126 6.40 -2.30 -2.10
C LEU A 126 6.07 -1.59 -0.78
N GLY A 127 4.82 -1.14 -0.64
CA GLY A 127 4.34 -0.49 0.58
C GLY A 127 4.44 -1.42 1.78
N ALA A 128 3.98 -2.66 1.66
CA ALA A 128 4.07 -3.67 2.70
C ALA A 128 5.50 -3.99 3.11
N TRP A 129 6.42 -4.04 2.13
CA TRP A 129 7.83 -4.21 2.44
C TRP A 129 8.38 -3.03 3.25
N VAL A 130 8.04 -1.79 2.90
CA VAL A 130 8.37 -0.62 3.74
C VAL A 130 7.75 -0.77 5.13
N MET A 131 6.51 -1.23 5.24
CA MET A 131 5.83 -1.40 6.54
C MET A 131 6.46 -2.48 7.43
N SER A 132 7.19 -3.44 6.87
CA SER A 132 7.93 -4.44 7.65
C SER A 132 9.11 -3.85 8.44
N ASP A 133 9.69 -2.74 7.96
CA ASP A 133 10.75 -1.97 8.61
C ASP A 133 10.65 -0.50 8.17
N VAL A 134 9.69 0.24 8.75
CA VAL A 134 9.37 1.60 8.33
C VAL A 134 10.57 2.54 8.49
N GLU A 135 11.18 2.53 9.68
CA GLU A 135 12.29 3.43 9.98
C GLU A 135 13.52 3.09 9.15
N GLY A 136 13.94 1.83 9.12
CA GLY A 136 15.15 1.43 8.41
C GLY A 136 15.02 1.67 6.91
N THR A 137 13.87 1.34 6.32
CA THR A 137 13.65 1.53 4.88
C THR A 137 13.64 3.01 4.50
N PHE A 138 12.91 3.86 5.23
CA PHE A 138 12.94 5.29 4.94
C PHE A 138 14.31 5.93 5.21
N ARG A 139 15.06 5.44 6.20
CA ARG A 139 16.43 5.90 6.48
C ARG A 139 17.38 5.52 5.33
N ARG A 140 17.30 4.31 4.79
CA ARG A 140 18.07 3.88 3.60
C ARG A 140 17.72 4.74 2.37
N ALA A 141 16.43 4.94 2.11
CA ALA A 141 15.97 5.81 1.02
C ALA A 141 16.42 7.27 1.18
N TRP A 142 16.39 7.80 2.40
CA TRP A 142 16.85 9.16 2.71
C TRP A 142 18.37 9.32 2.53
N ASN A 143 19.15 8.33 2.97
CA ASN A 143 20.61 8.28 2.76
C ASN A 143 20.95 8.21 1.26
N ALA A 144 20.21 7.41 0.50
CA ALA A 144 20.32 7.31 -0.96
C ALA A 144 19.79 8.55 -1.72
N ARG A 145 19.27 9.55 -1.00
CA ARG A 145 18.64 10.77 -1.57
C ARG A 145 17.42 10.49 -2.45
N ALA A 146 16.79 9.31 -2.29
CA ALA A 146 15.56 8.94 -2.98
C ALA A 146 14.35 9.75 -2.47
N LEU A 147 14.46 10.35 -1.28
CA LEU A 147 13.46 11.28 -0.74
C LEU A 147 14.07 12.31 0.21
N ARG A 148 13.26 13.27 0.64
CA ARG A 148 13.56 14.25 1.69
C ARG A 148 12.57 14.06 2.83
N TYR A 149 12.98 14.39 4.05
CA TYR A 149 12.11 14.23 5.23
C TYR A 149 10.77 14.98 5.08
N ASN A 150 10.79 16.20 4.52
CA ASN A 150 9.57 16.97 4.25
C ASN A 150 8.56 16.26 3.35
N HIS A 151 9.00 15.30 2.51
CA HIS A 151 8.08 14.52 1.69
C HIS A 151 7.29 13.53 2.54
N LEU A 152 7.88 12.96 3.59
CA LEU A 152 7.23 11.98 4.47
C LEU A 152 5.97 12.53 5.11
N LEU A 153 6.01 13.80 5.53
CA LEU A 153 4.90 14.48 6.24
C LEU A 153 4.03 15.34 5.31
N LYS A 154 4.32 15.37 4.01
CA LYS A 154 3.63 16.28 3.08
C LYS A 154 2.19 15.83 2.82
N ASP A 155 1.26 16.73 3.08
CA ASP A 155 -0.19 16.53 3.07
C ASP A 155 -0.61 15.27 3.86
N PHE A 156 0.03 15.07 5.02
CA PHE A 156 -0.28 14.02 5.98
C PHE A 156 -0.74 14.66 7.31
N ASP A 157 -1.89 15.33 7.28
CA ASP A 157 -2.36 16.23 8.35
C ASP A 157 -2.47 15.56 9.74
N ASN A 158 -2.81 14.26 9.76
CA ASN A 158 -2.96 13.47 10.98
C ASN A 158 -1.89 12.35 11.05
N ALA A 159 -0.64 12.69 10.77
CA ALA A 159 0.47 11.74 10.89
C ALA A 159 0.61 11.26 12.35
N PRO A 160 0.74 9.93 12.59
CA PRO A 160 0.87 9.43 13.95
C PRO A 160 2.22 9.83 14.57
N GLU A 161 2.23 10.07 15.88
CA GLU A 161 3.39 10.62 16.59
C GLU A 161 4.66 9.80 16.41
N TRP A 162 4.56 8.47 16.40
CA TRP A 162 5.70 7.58 16.18
C TRP A 162 6.32 7.78 14.80
N PHE A 163 5.49 7.99 13.77
CA PHE A 163 5.96 8.23 12.40
C PHE A 163 6.55 9.64 12.25
N VAL A 164 5.97 10.62 12.93
CA VAL A 164 6.54 11.98 13.02
C VAL A 164 7.94 11.92 13.65
N GLY A 165 8.12 11.14 14.71
CA GLY A 165 9.43 10.91 15.33
C GLY A 165 10.47 10.36 14.36
N ILE A 166 10.09 9.36 13.56
CA ILE A 166 10.94 8.81 12.48
C ILE A 166 11.29 9.90 11.47
N ALA A 167 10.30 10.63 10.96
CA ALA A 167 10.50 11.67 9.95
C ALA A 167 11.41 12.81 10.45
N GLU A 168 11.20 13.30 11.67
CA GLU A 168 12.03 14.35 12.28
C GLU A 168 13.47 13.89 12.54
N SER A 169 13.70 12.60 12.82
CA SER A 169 15.06 12.05 12.94
C SER A 169 15.88 12.16 11.65
N MET A 170 15.22 12.36 10.50
CA MET A 170 15.83 12.54 9.18
C MET A 170 15.84 14.01 8.71
N ARG A 171 15.55 14.96 9.60
CA ARG A 171 15.48 16.38 9.27
C ARG A 171 16.82 16.99 8.88
N ASP A 172 17.89 16.62 9.58
CA ASP A 172 19.21 17.17 9.31
C ASP A 172 19.89 16.44 8.14
N TRP A 173 19.82 17.01 6.95
CA TRP A 173 20.47 16.44 5.78
C TRP A 173 22.01 16.43 5.87
N ARG A 174 22.62 17.20 6.78
CA ARG A 174 24.08 17.20 6.98
C ARG A 174 24.55 16.03 7.83
N SER A 175 23.66 15.40 8.61
CA SER A 175 23.96 14.20 9.38
C SER A 175 23.80 12.91 8.57
N ARG A 176 23.66 13.01 7.24
CA ARG A 176 23.62 11.89 6.28
C ARG A 176 24.97 11.18 6.19
N THR A 177 25.43 10.58 7.29
CA THR A 177 26.48 9.56 7.37
C THR A 177 26.65 9.12 8.82
N ARG A 178 26.20 7.90 9.11
CA ARG A 178 27.03 6.85 9.71
C ARG A 178 26.60 5.52 9.12
#